data_AF-A0A2V9N012-F1
#
_entry.id   AF-A0A2V9N012-F1
#
_cell.length_a   1.000
_cell.length_b   1.000
_cell.length_c   1.000
_cell.angle_alpha   90.00
_cell.angle_beta   90.00
_cell.angle_gamma   90.00
#
_symmetry.space_group_name_H-M   'P 1'
#
loop_
_entity.id
_entity.type
_entity.pdbx_description
1 polymer ?
#
loop_
_entity_poly.entity_id
_entity_poly.type
_entity_poly.pdbx_seq_one_letter_code
_entity_poly.pdbx_strand_id
1 'polypeptide(L)' 'LSLDPESALKKTNRKFKRRFQWMEEQLRASDRTPQQASMNELESLWQQAKQQEHTVSSRRS' A
#
# COMPACT_ATOMS: atom_id res chain seq x y z
N LEU A 1 -25.44 -12.33 -13.08
CA LEU A 1 -24.55 -11.23 -12.63
C LEU A 1 -23.25 -11.86 -12.12
N SER A 2 -22.37 -12.29 -13.03
CA SER A 2 -21.05 -12.83 -12.67
C SER A 2 -20.19 -11.68 -12.17
N LEU A 3 -20.15 -11.51 -10.85
CA LEU A 3 -19.16 -10.66 -10.19
C LEU A 3 -17.79 -11.20 -10.57
N ASP A 4 -17.21 -10.56 -11.56
CA ASP A 4 -16.01 -11.00 -12.25
C ASP A 4 -14.86 -11.16 -11.24
N PRO A 5 -14.46 -12.40 -10.90
CA PRO A 5 -13.43 -12.64 -9.88
C PRO A 5 -12.12 -11.96 -10.27
N GLU A 6 -11.85 -11.78 -11.57
CA GLU A 6 -10.71 -10.98 -12.02
C GLU A 6 -10.80 -9.52 -11.59
N SER A 7 -11.99 -8.92 -11.61
CA SER A 7 -12.18 -7.53 -11.22
C SER A 7 -11.98 -7.32 -9.71
N ALA A 8 -12.44 -8.27 -8.89
CA ALA A 8 -12.16 -8.28 -7.45
C ALA A 8 -10.67 -8.43 -7.17
N LEU A 9 -10.00 -9.37 -7.83
CA LEU A 9 -8.55 -9.58 -7.73
C LEU A 9 -7.76 -8.35 -8.21
N LYS A 10 -8.14 -7.74 -9.33
CA LYS A 10 -7.52 -6.52 -9.86
C LYS A 10 -7.68 -5.34 -8.89
N LYS A 11 -8.83 -5.20 -8.23
CA LYS A 11 -9.04 -4.15 -7.21
C LYS A 11 -8.16 -4.38 -5.97
N THR A 12 -8.08 -5.61 -5.47
CA THR A 12 -7.21 -5.96 -4.34
C THR A 12 -5.74 -5.77 -4.69
N ASN A 13 -5.30 -6.25 -5.85
CA ASN A 13 -3.93 -6.06 -6.35
C ASN A 13 -3.57 -4.58 -6.49
N ARG A 14 -4.49 -3.73 -6.95
CA ARG A 14 -4.25 -2.27 -7.02
C ARG A 14 -4.00 -1.65 -5.66
N LYS A 15 -4.79 -2.01 -4.63
CA LYS A 15 -4.58 -1.51 -3.26
C LYS A 15 -3.25 -2.00 -2.69
N PHE A 16 -2.92 -3.27 -2.90
CA PHE A 16 -1.62 -3.81 -2.49
C PHE A 16 -0.47 -3.06 -3.15
N LYS A 17 -0.52 -2.90 -4.48
CA LYS A 17 0.50 -2.18 -5.26
C LYS A 17 0.68 -0.74 -4.79
N ARG A 18 -0.41 -0.01 -4.51
CA ARG A 18 -0.34 1.38 -4.01
C ARG A 18 0.36 1.47 -2.66
N ARG A 19 0.01 0.59 -1.72
CA ARG A 19 0.64 0.56 -0.39
C ARG A 19 2.12 0.18 -0.46
N PHE A 20 2.43 -0.81 -1.31
CA PHE A 20 3.80 -1.25 -1.51
C PHE A 20 4.66 -0.16 -2.15
N GLN A 21 4.15 0.55 -3.17
CA GLN A 21 4.85 1.69 -3.77
C GLN A 21 5.12 2.81 -2.77
N TRP A 22 4.14 3.16 -1.93
CA TRP A 22 4.33 4.16 -0.88
C TRP A 22 5.40 3.72 0.13
N MET A 23 5.36 2.46 0.56
CA MET A 23 6.37 1.90 1.45
C MET A 23 7.78 1.91 0.81
N GLU A 24 7.89 1.54 -0.47
CA GLU A 24 9.15 1.64 -1.23
C GLU A 24 9.66 3.08 -1.33
N GLU A 25 8.80 4.07 -1.54
CA GLU A 25 9.18 5.49 -1.56
C GLU A 25 9.74 5.94 -0.21
N GLN A 26 9.11 5.55 0.90
CA GLN A 26 9.60 5.87 2.25
C GLN A 26 10.95 5.19 2.55
N LEU A 27 11.12 3.95 2.11
CA LEU A 27 12.37 3.21 2.27
C LEU A 27 13.48 3.83 1.41
N ARG A 28 13.18 4.19 0.15
CA ARG A 28 14.10 4.90 -0.74
C ARG A 28 14.52 6.26 -0.19
N ALA A 29 13.61 7.00 0.44
CA ALA A 29 13.94 8.26 1.10
C ALA A 29 14.94 8.08 2.25
N SER A 30 15.06 6.87 2.78
CA SER A 30 16.02 6.50 3.83
C SER A 30 17.20 5.67 3.30
N ASP A 31 17.39 5.59 1.97
CA ASP A 31 18.41 4.76 1.30
C ASP A 31 18.37 3.27 1.72
N ARG A 32 17.16 2.77 2.00
CA ARG A 32 16.91 1.39 2.43
C ARG A 32 16.04 0.64 1.43
N THR A 33 16.17 -0.68 1.45
CA THR A 33 15.31 -1.61 0.71
C THR A 33 14.38 -2.37 1.67
N PRO A 34 13.23 -2.90 1.19
CA PRO A 34 12.34 -3.71 2.02
C PRO A 34 13.04 -4.92 2.64
N GLN A 35 14.04 -5.48 1.96
CA GLN A 35 14.84 -6.60 2.45
C GLN A 35 15.75 -6.21 3.63
N GLN A 36 16.11 -4.94 3.76
CA GLN A 36 16.92 -4.41 4.87
C GLN A 36 16.06 -3.93 6.04
N ALA A 37 14.75 -3.77 5.84
CA ALA A 37 13.82 -3.36 6.86
C ALA A 37 13.37 -4.56 7.70
N SER A 38 13.17 -4.31 9.00
CA SER A 38 12.61 -5.31 9.90
C SER A 38 11.11 -5.50 9.65
N MET A 39 10.56 -6.68 10.00
CA MET A 39 9.12 -6.94 9.89
C MET A 39 8.26 -5.87 10.60
N ASN A 40 8.71 -5.41 11.78
CA ASN A 40 8.04 -4.33 12.51
C ASN A 40 8.06 -2.98 11.78
N GLU A 41 9.17 -2.65 11.09
CA GLU A 41 9.26 -1.42 10.29
C GLU A 41 8.34 -1.51 9.06
N LEU A 42 8.36 -2.65 8.37
CA LEU A 42 7.48 -2.91 7.22
C LEU A 42 6.00 -2.84 7.64
N GLU A 43 5.64 -3.43 8.78
CA GLU A 43 4.28 -3.36 9.30
C GLU A 43 3.87 -1.92 9.65
N SER A 44 4.74 -1.16 10.31
CA SER A 44 4.49 0.25 10.62
C SER A 44 4.27 1.08 9.35
N LEU A 45 5.15 0.94 8.35
CA LEU A 45 5.02 1.62 7.06
C LEU A 45 3.74 1.19 6.34
N TRP A 46 3.36 -0.08 6.42
CA TRP A 46 2.12 -0.58 5.84
C TRP A 46 0.86 0.01 6.49
N GLN A 47 0.83 0.17 7.82
CA GLN A 47 -0.28 0.83 8.50
C GLN A 47 -0.37 2.31 8.12
N GLN A 48 0.77 3.00 7.99
CA GLN A 48 0.82 4.38 7.54
C GLN A 48 0.30 4.51 6.10
N ALA A 49 0.73 3.65 5.19
CA ALA A 49 0.26 3.61 3.80
C ALA A 49 -1.26 3.43 3.71
N LYS A 50 -1.83 2.55 4.54
CA LYS A 50 -3.29 2.36 4.64
C LYS A 50 -4.02 3.64 5.08
N GLN A 51 -3.47 4.34 6.09
CA GLN A 51 -4.06 5.58 6.60
C GLN A 51 -4.03 6.67 5.52
N GLN A 52 -2.90 6.85 4.82
CA GLN A 52 -2.79 7.79 3.70
C GLN A 52 -3.81 7.47 2.58
N GLU A 53 -4.00 6.21 2.21
CA GLU A 53 -5.05 5.80 1.25
C GLU A 53 -6.48 6.21 1.72
N HIS A 54 -6.77 6.04 3.02
CA HIS A 54 -8.07 6.38 3.59
C HIS A 54 -8.30 7.89 3.64
N THR A 55 -7.29 8.67 4.03
CA THR A 55 -7.39 10.13 4.12
C THR A 55 -7.61 10.78 2.75
N VAL A 56 -6.94 10.29 1.70
CA VAL A 56 -7.12 10.80 0.32
C VAL A 56 -8.49 10.42 -0.24
N SER A 57 -9.03 9.26 0.10
CA SER A 57 -10.36 8.82 -0.35
C SER A 57 -11.49 9.66 0.25
N SER A 58 -11.31 10.19 1.46
CA SER A 58 -12.28 11.05 2.14
C SER A 58 -12.29 12.51 1.66
N ARG A 59 -11.22 12.97 1.00
CA ARG A 59 -11.05 14.38 0.58
C ARG A 59 -11.52 14.63 -0.87
N ARG A 60 -12.10 13.62 -1.51
CA ARG A 60 -12.58 13.63 -2.90
C ARG A 60 -14.11 13.58 -3.01
N SER A 61 -14.82 13.81 -1.89
CA SER A 61 -16.28 13.92 -1.80
C SER A 61 -16.71 15.37 -1.71
#